data_AF-A0A3M0JHN5-F1
#
_entry.id   AF-A0A3M0JHN5-F1
#
_cell.length_a   1.000
_cell.length_b   1.000
_cell.length_c   1.000
_cell.angle_alpha   90.00
_cell.angle_beta   90.00
_cell.angle_gamma   90.00
#
_symmetry.space_group_name_H-M   'P 1'
#
loop_
_entity.id
_entity.type
_entity.pdbx_description
1 polymer ?
#
loop_
_entity_poly.entity_id
_entity_poly.type
_entity_poly.pdbx_seq_one_letter_code
_entity_poly.pdbx_strand_id
1 'polypeptide(L)'
;MWRVLAAAAAPARALLRTPPARRAASLAVSPAAGPADERVETRVAGLSPGQPVTLRAVVADDRGCLFQSCAHYRADSRGELHLGTDASHGGDYTGVEPMGLFWSLAPAGMEKPYQRLVPRSTGAPMKVEVLVHQGHSPPGAMPGPVVAKAEVQRLFAAPGVRRIRLKEGVVRGSLFLPPGDGPFPGVIDMYGDEGGLIEFRSSLLATRGFAALSLPYFDFEDLPRVMKELKLEYFEEAARFLQRHPKVKGPGVGVIGTGKGAELALSMITFLPEVVAAVSISGCSSNTVADLHYGEMTLPGLRFDMKKVSVSDSGVFDIFEALDDPANPANSPSVIPIEKAEGHFLLVVGEDDRMWKSSLYAELAIRRLRQHGKENFELLSYPGAGHRIDPPSTPFCQAKATTIKEALARWEEKSGQKASEAKEVKLYGQVPPVEKMDGALSALVNCEKLSLSTNCIDRIANLNNLTEFVRLAELPVLEELVFVGNPLQEKFAADQSSWIEEATKRVPKLKKLDGEFGARGNWGTLVVKGEEEEGAEGAEEAEGAEGGN
;
A
#
# COMPACT_ATOMS: atom_id res chain seq x y z
N MET A 1 56.20 -11.23 79.17
CA MET A 1 56.26 -9.89 78.52
C MET A 1 56.91 -10.11 77.14
N TRP A 2 56.19 -9.78 76.05
CA TRP A 2 56.64 -9.74 74.63
C TRP A 2 56.95 -11.10 73.96
N ARG A 3 56.58 -11.44 72.72
CA ARG A 3 55.64 -10.98 71.69
C ARG A 3 55.58 -12.13 70.66
N VAL A 4 54.39 -12.52 70.22
CA VAL A 4 54.13 -13.37 69.04
C VAL A 4 54.34 -12.52 67.79
N LEU A 5 54.97 -13.05 66.73
CA LEU A 5 54.82 -12.51 65.37
C LEU A 5 54.78 -13.65 64.35
N ALA A 6 53.59 -13.81 63.79
CA ALA A 6 53.20 -14.73 62.75
C ALA A 6 53.63 -14.24 61.36
N ALA A 7 53.84 -15.20 60.46
CA ALA A 7 54.07 -15.00 59.05
C ALA A 7 52.84 -14.35 58.36
N ALA A 8 53.07 -13.40 57.47
CA ALA A 8 52.05 -12.85 56.58
C ALA A 8 52.48 -13.04 55.12
N ALA A 9 51.78 -13.94 54.42
CA ALA A 9 51.82 -14.05 52.96
C ALA A 9 50.92 -12.95 52.36
N ALA A 10 51.44 -12.22 51.37
CA ALA A 10 50.69 -11.19 50.65
C ALA A 10 49.84 -11.80 49.52
N PRO A 11 48.59 -11.38 49.30
CA PRO A 11 47.80 -11.82 48.16
C PRO A 11 48.10 -10.96 46.92
N ALA A 12 48.19 -11.61 45.75
CA ALA A 12 48.28 -10.95 44.46
C ALA A 12 46.98 -10.18 44.17
N ARG A 13 47.08 -8.85 44.02
CA ARG A 13 45.98 -8.00 43.53
C ARG A 13 45.81 -8.22 42.03
N ALA A 14 44.81 -8.99 41.64
CA ALA A 14 44.31 -8.99 40.28
C ALA A 14 43.70 -7.61 39.97
N LEU A 15 44.33 -6.86 39.08
CA LEU A 15 43.75 -5.66 38.48
C LEU A 15 42.54 -6.09 37.63
N LEU A 16 41.34 -6.00 38.19
CA LEU A 16 40.10 -6.03 37.43
C LEU A 16 40.11 -4.82 36.48
N ARG A 17 40.54 -5.05 35.24
CA ARG A 17 40.25 -4.13 34.14
C ARG A 17 38.73 -4.08 34.02
N THR A 18 38.14 -2.96 34.41
CA THR A 18 36.77 -2.62 34.00
C THR A 18 36.72 -2.71 32.48
N PRO A 19 35.81 -3.52 31.90
CA PRO A 19 35.66 -3.55 30.46
C PRO A 19 35.35 -2.12 29.97
N PRO A 20 35.88 -1.72 28.80
CA PRO A 20 35.56 -0.41 28.25
C PRO A 20 34.04 -0.28 28.19
N ALA A 21 33.52 0.87 28.65
CA ALA A 21 32.09 1.16 28.60
C ALA A 21 31.58 0.85 27.18
N ARG A 22 30.57 -0.01 27.08
CA ARG A 22 29.94 -0.33 25.79
C ARG A 22 29.57 0.98 25.11
N ARG A 23 30.09 1.21 23.90
CA ARG A 23 29.63 2.33 23.06
C ARG A 23 28.12 2.20 22.90
N ALA A 24 27.40 3.29 23.14
CA ALA A 24 25.98 3.34 22.84
C ALA A 24 25.76 3.06 21.35
N ALA A 25 24.70 2.33 21.02
CA ALA A 25 24.36 2.07 19.62
C ALA A 25 24.06 3.40 18.92
N SER A 26 24.53 3.53 17.68
CA SER A 26 24.31 4.70 16.84
C SER A 26 23.77 4.28 15.49
N LEU A 27 22.80 5.03 14.98
CA LEU A 27 22.21 4.85 13.66
C LEU A 27 22.57 6.09 12.81
N ALA A 28 23.14 5.86 11.63
CA ALA A 28 23.42 6.88 10.65
C ALA A 28 22.67 6.57 9.36
N VAL A 29 21.96 7.57 8.82
CA VAL A 29 21.33 7.50 7.51
C VAL A 29 21.83 8.67 6.67
N SER A 30 22.37 8.39 5.48
CA SER A 30 23.01 9.38 4.62
C SER A 30 22.48 9.32 3.18
N PRO A 31 22.12 10.45 2.55
CA PRO A 31 21.99 11.76 3.19
C PRO A 31 20.82 11.80 4.19
N ALA A 32 20.95 12.60 5.25
CA ALA A 32 19.87 12.81 6.23
C ALA A 32 18.69 13.61 5.64
N ALA A 33 18.93 14.37 4.57
CA ALA A 33 17.92 15.05 3.77
C ALA A 33 18.30 14.96 2.29
N GLY A 34 17.39 14.53 1.43
CA GLY A 34 17.63 14.40 0.01
C GLY A 34 16.35 14.14 -0.80
N PRO A 35 16.42 14.19 -2.14
CA PRO A 35 15.29 13.89 -3.01
C PRO A 35 14.63 12.55 -2.68
N ALA A 36 13.30 12.52 -2.74
CA ALA A 36 12.50 11.35 -2.37
C ALA A 36 12.73 10.13 -3.28
N ASP A 37 13.26 10.36 -4.49
CA ASP A 37 13.63 9.34 -5.48
C ASP A 37 15.11 8.93 -5.42
N GLU A 38 15.91 9.42 -4.46
CA GLU A 38 17.32 9.06 -4.30
C GLU A 38 17.56 8.02 -3.20
N ARG A 39 18.54 7.14 -3.39
CA ARG A 39 18.89 6.13 -2.37
C ARG A 39 19.48 6.78 -1.11
N VAL A 40 19.25 6.15 0.03
CA VAL A 40 19.97 6.45 1.28
C VAL A 40 20.77 5.24 1.73
N GLU A 41 21.89 5.52 2.38
CA GLU A 41 22.76 4.54 3.00
C GLU A 41 22.45 4.48 4.50
N THR A 42 22.13 3.29 5.02
CA THR A 42 21.80 3.09 6.43
C THR A 42 22.87 2.24 7.11
N ARG A 43 23.45 2.76 8.19
CA ARG A 43 24.50 2.12 8.99
C ARG A 43 24.16 2.14 10.47
N VAL A 44 24.39 1.02 11.16
CA VAL A 44 24.32 0.90 12.61
C VAL A 44 25.67 0.50 13.15
N ALA A 45 26.09 1.10 14.26
CA ALA A 45 27.33 0.76 14.96
C ALA A 45 27.10 0.73 16.48
N GLY A 46 28.04 0.14 17.22
CA GLY A 46 27.97 0.07 18.68
C GLY A 46 27.03 -1.03 19.20
N LEU A 47 26.68 -2.01 18.37
CA LEU A 47 25.97 -3.22 18.80
C LEU A 47 26.96 -4.24 19.39
N SER A 48 26.44 -5.28 20.03
CA SER A 48 27.26 -6.45 20.39
C SER A 48 27.49 -7.32 19.14
N PRO A 49 28.62 -8.04 19.04
CA PRO A 49 28.84 -9.00 17.96
C PRO A 49 27.68 -10.00 17.84
N GLY A 50 27.11 -10.17 16.64
CA GLY A 50 25.98 -11.09 16.40
C GLY A 50 24.64 -10.67 17.02
N GLN A 51 24.55 -9.46 17.59
CA GLN A 51 23.34 -8.99 18.27
C GLN A 51 22.15 -8.94 17.29
N PRO A 52 21.03 -9.62 17.60
CA PRO A 52 19.81 -9.49 16.82
C PRO A 52 19.18 -8.11 17.04
N VAL A 53 18.78 -7.46 15.95
CA VAL A 53 18.11 -6.16 15.96
C VAL A 53 16.97 -6.15 14.94
N THR A 54 15.95 -5.34 15.23
CA THR A 54 14.86 -5.03 14.29
C THR A 54 15.02 -3.57 13.89
N LEU A 55 15.17 -3.30 12.60
CA LEU A 55 15.06 -1.94 12.07
C LEU A 55 13.60 -1.68 11.71
N ARG A 56 13.12 -0.49 12.01
CA ARG A 56 11.76 -0.04 11.70
C ARG A 56 11.81 1.34 11.06
N ALA A 57 11.08 1.56 9.97
CA ALA A 57 10.80 2.90 9.47
C ALA A 57 9.35 3.27 9.82
N VAL A 58 9.14 4.53 10.21
CA VAL A 58 7.83 5.06 10.59
C VAL A 58 7.65 6.44 9.97
N VAL A 59 6.48 6.69 9.39
CA VAL A 59 6.13 7.98 8.80
C VAL A 59 4.64 8.23 8.93
N ALA A 60 4.25 9.48 9.21
CA ALA A 60 2.86 9.91 9.12
C ALA A 60 2.63 10.64 7.80
N ASP A 61 1.53 10.34 7.11
CA ASP A 61 1.06 11.16 6.01
C ASP A 61 0.50 12.50 6.51
N ASP A 62 0.13 13.38 5.59
CA ASP A 62 -0.39 14.71 5.90
C ASP A 62 -1.78 14.70 6.56
N ARG A 63 -2.48 13.57 6.55
CA ARG A 63 -3.74 13.34 7.26
C ARG A 63 -3.52 12.70 8.63
N GLY A 64 -2.27 12.44 9.00
CA GLY A 64 -1.90 11.77 10.24
C GLY A 64 -2.00 10.24 10.19
N CYS A 65 -2.22 9.65 9.02
CA CYS A 65 -2.23 8.19 8.85
C CYS A 65 -0.80 7.66 8.99
N LEU A 66 -0.61 6.70 9.90
CA LEU A 66 0.69 6.12 10.18
C LEU A 66 1.05 5.01 9.20
N PHE A 67 2.25 5.07 8.64
CA PHE A 67 2.85 4.00 7.84
C PHE A 67 4.10 3.49 8.53
N GLN A 68 4.33 2.18 8.43
CA GLN A 68 5.51 1.55 8.99
C GLN A 68 6.01 0.39 8.12
N SER A 69 7.27 0.06 8.31
CA SER A 69 7.91 -1.15 7.80
C SER A 69 8.94 -1.64 8.80
N CYS A 70 9.31 -2.92 8.74
CA CYS A 70 10.30 -3.53 9.59
C CYS A 70 11.15 -4.58 8.87
N ALA A 71 12.37 -4.77 9.36
CA ALA A 71 13.27 -5.81 8.90
C ALA A 71 14.22 -6.30 10.00
N HIS A 72 14.57 -7.58 9.95
CA HIS A 72 15.35 -8.27 10.97
C HIS A 72 16.80 -8.45 10.51
N TYR A 73 17.74 -8.03 11.35
CA TYR A 73 19.18 -8.12 11.05
C TYR A 73 19.95 -8.70 12.23
N ARG A 74 21.21 -9.06 11.97
CA ARG A 74 22.21 -9.38 12.99
C ARG A 74 23.46 -8.56 12.73
N ALA A 75 24.01 -7.97 13.78
CA ALA A 75 25.27 -7.24 13.68
C ALA A 75 26.43 -8.18 13.32
N ASP A 76 27.42 -7.66 12.61
CA ASP A 76 28.64 -8.38 12.27
C ASP A 76 29.52 -8.67 13.51
N SER A 77 30.69 -9.27 13.31
CA SER A 77 31.65 -9.56 14.38
C SER A 77 32.20 -8.32 15.11
N ARG A 78 32.05 -7.13 14.52
CA ARG A 78 32.46 -5.83 15.08
C ARG A 78 31.30 -5.08 15.72
N GLY A 79 30.08 -5.61 15.66
CA GLY A 79 28.89 -4.93 16.17
C GLY A 79 28.38 -3.84 15.23
N GLU A 80 28.60 -4.00 13.93
CA GLU A 80 28.17 -3.09 12.87
C GLU A 80 27.11 -3.73 11.96
N LEU A 81 26.31 -2.89 11.29
CA LEU A 81 25.34 -3.28 10.29
C LEU A 81 25.33 -2.24 9.16
N HIS A 82 25.27 -2.69 7.92
CA HIS A 82 25.15 -1.88 6.72
C HIS A 82 24.12 -2.47 5.77
N LEU A 83 22.97 -1.80 5.63
CA LEU A 83 21.83 -2.30 4.85
C LEU A 83 22.14 -2.43 3.35
N GLY A 84 23.21 -1.78 2.87
CA GLY A 84 23.69 -1.93 1.51
C GLY A 84 24.33 -3.28 1.20
N THR A 85 24.70 -4.06 2.22
CA THR A 85 25.45 -5.32 2.07
C THR A 85 24.91 -6.46 2.92
N ASP A 86 24.31 -6.15 4.07
CA ASP A 86 23.81 -7.14 5.01
C ASP A 86 22.36 -7.51 4.68
N ALA A 87 22.07 -8.80 4.65
CA ALA A 87 20.75 -9.31 4.30
C ALA A 87 19.77 -9.22 5.47
N SER A 88 18.55 -8.77 5.20
CA SER A 88 17.42 -8.95 6.12
C SER A 88 17.04 -10.43 6.18
N HIS A 89 16.76 -10.91 7.39
CA HIS A 89 16.37 -12.30 7.69
C HIS A 89 14.88 -12.47 7.99
N GLY A 90 14.09 -11.39 7.93
CA GLY A 90 12.64 -11.42 8.21
C GLY A 90 12.07 -10.02 8.36
N GLY A 91 10.76 -9.93 8.62
CA GLY A 91 10.02 -8.67 8.60
C GLY A 91 9.27 -8.52 7.27
N ASP A 92 9.10 -7.29 6.80
CA ASP A 92 8.32 -6.99 5.60
C ASP A 92 9.08 -7.28 4.29
N TYR A 93 10.40 -7.55 4.39
CA TYR A 93 11.24 -8.01 3.29
C TYR A 93 12.45 -8.80 3.80
N THR A 94 13.07 -9.59 2.91
CA THR A 94 14.29 -10.36 3.18
C THR A 94 15.34 -10.11 2.08
N GLY A 95 16.59 -10.48 2.34
CA GLY A 95 17.68 -10.27 1.39
C GLY A 95 18.36 -8.90 1.52
N VAL A 96 19.29 -8.60 0.61
CA VAL A 96 20.07 -7.35 0.62
C VAL A 96 19.27 -6.27 -0.12
N GLU A 97 18.46 -5.54 0.64
CA GLU A 97 17.53 -4.53 0.13
C GLU A 97 17.80 -3.16 0.77
N PRO A 98 18.72 -2.34 0.20
CA PRO A 98 19.19 -1.12 0.84
C PRO A 98 18.08 -0.08 1.10
N MET A 99 17.06 -0.07 0.23
CA MET A 99 15.89 0.79 0.33
C MET A 99 14.65 0.05 0.84
N GLY A 100 14.81 -1.19 1.33
CA GLY A 100 13.74 -2.06 1.81
C GLY A 100 12.78 -1.35 2.75
N LEU A 101 13.31 -0.69 3.77
CA LEU A 101 12.52 0.05 4.76
C LEU A 101 11.61 1.13 4.14
N PHE A 102 11.96 1.69 2.98
CA PHE A 102 11.21 2.79 2.36
C PHE A 102 10.14 2.26 1.40
N TRP A 103 10.51 1.37 0.48
CA TRP A 103 9.54 0.85 -0.50
C TRP A 103 8.53 -0.12 0.10
N SER A 104 8.83 -0.71 1.27
CA SER A 104 7.94 -1.64 1.97
C SER A 104 7.07 -0.98 3.04
N LEU A 105 7.02 0.36 3.11
CA LEU A 105 6.11 1.07 4.03
C LEU A 105 4.65 0.74 3.70
N ALA A 106 3.92 0.28 4.70
CA ALA A 106 2.49 -0.01 4.60
C ALA A 106 1.73 0.70 5.72
N PRO A 107 0.41 0.91 5.58
CA PRO A 107 -0.41 1.44 6.68
C PRO A 107 -0.17 0.62 7.95
N ALA A 108 0.06 1.29 9.07
CA ALA A 108 0.26 0.62 10.35
C ALA A 108 -1.00 -0.17 10.72
N GLY A 109 -0.86 -1.19 11.57
CA GLY A 109 -1.96 -2.14 11.85
C GLY A 109 -3.24 -1.52 12.44
N MET A 110 -3.16 -0.29 12.97
CA MET A 110 -4.30 0.48 13.49
C MET A 110 -4.98 1.37 12.43
N GLU A 111 -4.36 1.54 11.27
CA GLU A 111 -4.86 2.36 10.17
C GLU A 111 -5.76 1.57 9.24
N LYS A 112 -6.59 2.27 8.45
CA LYS A 112 -7.36 1.60 7.39
C LYS A 112 -6.40 0.93 6.41
N PRO A 113 -6.65 -0.33 6.02
CA PRO A 113 -5.80 -1.04 5.06
C PRO A 113 -5.86 -0.38 3.68
N TYR A 114 -4.92 -0.75 2.82
CA TYR A 114 -4.87 -0.35 1.40
C TYR A 114 -4.78 1.16 1.15
N GLN A 115 -4.35 1.92 2.16
CA GLN A 115 -3.99 3.32 1.98
C GLN A 115 -2.63 3.43 1.32
N ARG A 116 -2.49 4.43 0.44
CA ARG A 116 -1.23 4.76 -0.22
C ARG A 116 -0.54 5.90 0.50
N LEU A 117 0.77 5.78 0.70
CA LEU A 117 1.58 6.90 1.14
C LEU A 117 1.92 7.78 -0.07
N VAL A 118 1.21 8.89 -0.21
CA VAL A 118 1.40 9.84 -1.31
C VAL A 118 1.60 11.23 -0.73
N PRO A 119 2.67 11.95 -1.10
CA PRO A 119 2.83 13.35 -0.68
C PRO A 119 1.76 14.24 -1.32
N ARG A 120 1.01 14.99 -0.50
CA ARG A 120 0.07 16.01 -1.02
C ARG A 120 0.68 17.38 -1.22
N SER A 121 1.82 17.62 -0.59
CA SER A 121 2.56 18.88 -0.72
C SER A 121 3.97 18.59 -1.19
N THR A 122 4.44 19.40 -2.13
CA THR A 122 5.82 19.38 -2.62
C THR A 122 6.72 20.33 -1.83
N GLY A 123 6.15 21.19 -0.96
CA GLY A 123 6.89 22.22 -0.22
C GLY A 123 7.44 21.77 1.13
N ALA A 124 6.96 20.65 1.68
CA ALA A 124 7.45 20.09 2.94
C ALA A 124 8.06 18.69 2.71
N PRO A 125 9.17 18.35 3.37
CA PRO A 125 9.71 17.00 3.31
C PRO A 125 8.77 16.00 3.99
N MET A 126 8.74 14.78 3.48
CA MET A 126 8.25 13.64 4.22
C MET A 126 9.33 13.20 5.21
N LYS A 127 8.99 13.15 6.50
CA LYS A 127 9.91 12.79 7.58
C LYS A 127 9.74 11.33 7.95
N VAL A 128 10.77 10.53 7.72
CA VAL A 128 10.79 9.11 8.06
C VAL A 128 11.68 8.93 9.28
N GLU A 129 11.12 8.46 10.39
CA GLU A 129 11.91 8.02 11.53
C GLU A 129 12.38 6.59 11.30
N VAL A 130 13.69 6.37 11.40
CA VAL A 130 14.30 5.05 11.38
C VAL A 130 14.73 4.70 12.79
N LEU A 131 14.25 3.56 13.30
CA LEU A 131 14.44 3.08 14.66
C LEU A 131 15.19 1.75 14.65
N VAL A 132 16.11 1.57 15.58
CA VAL A 132 16.77 0.28 15.84
C VAL A 132 16.26 -0.24 17.18
N HIS A 133 15.56 -1.37 17.16
CA HIS A 133 15.06 -2.05 18.34
C HIS A 133 15.95 -3.24 18.71
N GLN A 134 16.08 -3.50 20.01
CA GLN A 134 16.78 -4.68 20.51
C GLN A 134 15.96 -5.96 20.23
N GLY A 135 16.63 -6.98 19.69
CA GLY A 135 16.01 -8.28 19.39
C GLY A 135 15.24 -8.30 18.06
N HIS A 136 14.75 -9.49 17.70
CA HIS A 136 13.82 -9.66 16.58
C HIS A 136 12.39 -9.53 17.11
N SER A 137 11.56 -8.78 16.40
CA SER A 137 10.17 -8.53 16.79
C SER A 137 9.25 -9.38 15.90
N PRO A 138 8.55 -10.38 16.45
CA PRO A 138 7.59 -11.15 15.65
C PRO A 138 6.51 -10.24 15.04
N PRO A 139 5.89 -10.64 13.92
CA PRO A 139 4.75 -9.92 13.36
C PRO A 139 3.64 -9.70 14.41
N GLY A 140 3.23 -8.43 14.55
CA GLY A 140 2.20 -8.00 15.52
C GLY A 140 2.66 -7.90 16.98
N ALA A 141 3.92 -8.20 17.30
CA ALA A 141 4.45 -8.02 18.65
C ALA A 141 4.89 -6.57 18.88
N MET A 142 4.83 -6.13 20.15
CA MET A 142 5.45 -4.87 20.55
C MET A 142 6.97 -4.97 20.36
N PRO A 143 7.60 -3.98 19.70
CA PRO A 143 9.04 -3.98 19.52
C PRO A 143 9.78 -3.97 20.85
N GLY A 144 11.00 -4.53 20.85
CA GLY A 144 11.93 -4.34 21.95
C GLY A 144 12.31 -2.86 22.15
N PRO A 145 13.06 -2.52 23.21
CA PRO A 145 13.47 -1.14 23.46
C PRO A 145 14.29 -0.57 22.29
N VAL A 146 14.07 0.72 21.99
CA VAL A 146 14.83 1.45 20.97
C VAL A 146 16.25 1.71 21.51
N VAL A 147 17.26 1.26 20.76
CA VAL A 147 18.67 1.45 21.12
C VAL A 147 19.35 2.55 20.30
N ALA A 148 18.79 2.91 19.13
CA ALA A 148 19.23 4.03 18.31
C ALA A 148 18.08 4.53 17.41
N LYS A 149 18.13 5.79 16.99
CA LYS A 149 17.18 6.38 16.04
C LYS A 149 17.82 7.45 15.16
N ALA A 150 17.25 7.68 13.98
CA ALA A 150 17.59 8.77 13.08
C ALA A 150 16.34 9.26 12.33
N GLU A 151 16.27 10.55 12.00
CA GLU A 151 15.25 11.11 11.10
C GLU A 151 15.85 11.27 9.71
N VAL A 152 15.08 10.93 8.67
CA VAL A 152 15.42 11.11 7.27
C VAL A 152 14.36 11.98 6.62
N GLN A 153 14.79 13.05 5.94
CA GLN A 153 13.90 13.96 5.22
C GLN A 153 13.91 13.65 3.72
N ARG A 154 12.75 13.29 3.20
CA ARG A 154 12.54 12.95 1.78
C ARG A 154 11.88 14.13 1.09
N LEU A 155 12.65 14.81 0.23
CA LEU A 155 12.26 16.03 -0.46
C LEU A 155 11.59 15.71 -1.79
N PHE A 156 10.38 16.22 -2.03
CA PHE A 156 9.71 16.08 -3.32
C PHE A 156 10.05 17.21 -4.31
N ALA A 157 10.79 18.23 -3.85
CA ALA A 157 11.42 19.23 -4.69
C ALA A 157 12.79 19.59 -4.11
N ALA A 158 13.84 19.59 -4.93
CA ALA A 158 15.16 20.05 -4.50
C ALA A 158 15.18 21.55 -4.19
N PRO A 159 16.09 22.01 -3.32
CA PRO A 159 16.29 23.43 -3.07
C PRO A 159 16.46 24.23 -4.36
N GLY A 160 15.71 25.33 -4.49
CA GLY A 160 15.76 26.21 -5.67
C GLY A 160 14.82 25.83 -6.81
N VAL A 161 14.16 24.66 -6.79
CA VAL A 161 13.04 24.37 -7.69
C VAL A 161 11.91 25.35 -7.40
N ARG A 162 11.44 26.05 -8.43
CA ARG A 162 10.35 27.02 -8.31
C ARG A 162 9.04 26.40 -8.74
N ARG A 163 8.06 26.39 -7.85
CA ARG A 163 6.66 26.02 -8.14
C ARG A 163 5.85 27.27 -8.49
N ILE A 164 5.26 27.28 -9.68
CA ILE A 164 4.38 28.35 -10.17
C ILE A 164 2.99 27.77 -10.38
N ARG A 165 2.02 28.26 -9.61
CA ARG A 165 0.63 27.84 -9.71
C ARG A 165 -0.07 28.61 -10.85
N LEU A 166 -0.66 27.90 -11.80
CA LEU A 166 -1.41 28.47 -12.92
C LEU A 166 -2.90 28.57 -12.55
N LYS A 167 -3.35 29.80 -12.27
CA LYS A 167 -4.74 30.13 -11.91
C LYS A 167 -5.44 31.06 -12.90
N GLU A 168 -4.67 31.66 -13.80
CA GLU A 168 -5.15 32.63 -14.78
C GLU A 168 -4.98 32.04 -16.18
N GLY A 169 -5.90 32.38 -17.10
CA GLY A 169 -5.97 31.78 -18.42
C GLY A 169 -6.73 30.45 -18.44
N VAL A 170 -6.59 29.73 -19.55
CA VAL A 170 -7.34 28.48 -19.80
C VAL A 170 -6.73 27.28 -19.08
N VAL A 171 -5.39 27.25 -18.96
CA VAL A 171 -4.66 26.10 -18.43
C VAL A 171 -4.59 26.17 -16.91
N ARG A 172 -5.04 25.11 -16.23
CA ARG A 172 -4.83 24.92 -14.79
C ARG A 172 -3.69 23.96 -14.55
N GLY A 173 -2.95 24.14 -13.47
CA GLY A 173 -1.83 23.27 -13.16
C GLY A 173 -0.73 23.94 -12.37
N SER A 174 0.36 23.22 -12.15
CA SER A 174 1.55 23.75 -11.50
C SER A 174 2.76 23.50 -12.36
N LEU A 175 3.46 24.59 -12.71
CA LEU A 175 4.72 24.55 -13.42
C LEU A 175 5.87 24.53 -12.42
N PHE A 176 6.71 23.50 -12.50
CA PHE A 176 7.95 23.38 -11.75
C PHE A 176 9.13 23.71 -12.66
N LEU A 177 9.94 24.67 -12.22
CA LEU A 177 11.14 25.10 -12.95
C LEU A 177 12.39 24.74 -12.15
N PRO A 178 13.39 24.08 -12.75
CA PRO A 178 14.68 23.86 -12.12
C PRO A 178 15.35 25.18 -11.72
N PRO A 179 16.29 25.15 -10.75
CA PRO A 179 17.15 26.29 -10.47
C PRO A 179 18.03 26.61 -11.68
N GLY A 180 18.45 27.88 -11.80
CA GLY A 180 19.32 28.37 -12.88
C GLY A 180 18.59 29.09 -14.01
N ASP A 181 19.36 29.47 -15.02
CA ASP A 181 18.89 30.36 -16.09
C ASP A 181 18.07 29.64 -17.16
N GLY A 182 18.30 28.34 -17.36
CA GLY A 182 17.69 27.56 -18.43
C GLY A 182 18.29 27.87 -19.81
N PRO A 183 17.57 27.59 -20.91
CA PRO A 183 16.27 26.92 -20.94
C PRO A 183 16.38 25.41 -20.66
N PHE A 184 15.28 24.82 -20.19
CA PHE A 184 15.18 23.42 -19.79
C PHE A 184 14.31 22.63 -20.79
N PRO A 185 14.50 21.31 -20.95
CA PRO A 185 13.52 20.47 -21.63
C PRO A 185 12.17 20.55 -20.92
N GLY A 186 11.09 20.79 -21.67
CA GLY A 186 9.73 20.90 -21.15
C GLY A 186 9.02 19.55 -21.16
N VAL A 187 8.29 19.23 -20.08
CA VAL A 187 7.45 18.03 -20.00
C VAL A 187 6.09 18.34 -19.38
N ILE A 188 5.02 17.81 -19.98
CA ILE A 188 3.67 17.81 -19.40
C ILE A 188 3.45 16.47 -18.71
N ASP A 189 2.95 16.51 -17.48
CA ASP A 189 2.76 15.37 -16.61
C ASP A 189 1.28 15.20 -16.25
N MET A 190 0.73 14.03 -16.58
CA MET A 190 -0.69 13.71 -16.38
C MET A 190 -0.88 12.41 -15.60
N TYR A 191 -1.71 12.45 -14.58
CA TYR A 191 -2.21 11.26 -13.90
C TYR A 191 -3.53 10.78 -14.54
N GLY A 192 -4.09 9.70 -14.01
CA GLY A 192 -5.26 9.03 -14.56
C GLY A 192 -6.57 9.63 -14.07
N ASP A 193 -7.53 8.74 -13.83
CA ASP A 193 -8.90 9.05 -13.45
C ASP A 193 -9.08 9.39 -11.96
N GLU A 194 -8.01 9.77 -11.25
CA GLU A 194 -8.10 10.20 -9.85
C GLU A 194 -8.68 11.60 -9.69
N GLY A 195 -8.60 12.42 -10.74
CA GLY A 195 -8.98 13.83 -10.68
C GLY A 195 -8.03 14.67 -9.82
N GLY A 196 -8.30 15.95 -9.73
CA GLY A 196 -7.48 16.86 -8.92
C GLY A 196 -6.09 17.10 -9.53
N LEU A 197 -5.24 17.74 -8.73
CA LEU A 197 -3.86 18.06 -9.10
C LEU A 197 -2.88 17.19 -8.32
N ILE A 198 -2.05 16.43 -9.05
CA ILE A 198 -0.98 15.61 -8.50
C ILE A 198 0.36 16.17 -8.97
N GLU A 199 1.27 16.46 -8.04
CA GLU A 199 2.47 17.26 -8.33
C GLU A 199 3.80 16.55 -8.08
N PHE A 200 3.79 15.41 -7.38
CA PHE A 200 5.02 14.82 -6.85
C PHE A 200 5.96 14.30 -7.95
N ARG A 201 5.42 13.76 -9.06
CA ARG A 201 6.25 13.35 -10.19
C ARG A 201 6.86 14.54 -10.93
N SER A 202 6.07 15.57 -11.24
CA SER A 202 6.57 16.80 -11.89
C SER A 202 7.63 17.52 -11.07
N SER A 203 7.45 17.63 -9.76
CA SER A 203 8.42 18.28 -8.87
C SER A 203 9.75 17.52 -8.78
N LEU A 204 9.70 16.17 -8.80
CA LEU A 204 10.90 15.33 -8.93
C LEU A 204 11.53 15.46 -10.32
N LEU A 205 10.75 15.50 -11.41
CA LEU A 205 11.27 15.76 -12.75
C LEU A 205 11.99 17.12 -12.84
N ALA A 206 11.48 18.15 -12.17
CA ALA A 206 12.16 19.45 -12.10
C ALA A 206 13.44 19.41 -11.28
N THR A 207 13.51 18.56 -10.26
CA THR A 207 14.76 18.24 -9.56
C THR A 207 15.79 17.60 -10.50
N ARG A 208 15.34 16.89 -11.54
CA ARG A 208 16.18 16.28 -12.59
C ARG A 208 16.41 17.19 -13.82
N GLY A 209 16.07 18.47 -13.74
CA GLY A 209 16.40 19.45 -14.78
C GLY A 209 15.34 19.65 -15.87
N PHE A 210 14.12 19.16 -15.69
CA PHE A 210 12.99 19.42 -16.60
C PHE A 210 12.12 20.60 -16.15
N ALA A 211 11.65 21.42 -17.07
CA ALA A 211 10.51 22.30 -16.80
C ALA A 211 9.23 21.46 -16.87
N ALA A 212 8.66 21.10 -15.72
CA ALA A 212 7.58 20.11 -15.64
C ALA A 212 6.23 20.75 -15.28
N LEU A 213 5.22 20.53 -16.10
CA LEU A 213 3.84 21.00 -15.88
C LEU A 213 2.96 19.86 -15.40
N SER A 214 2.56 19.88 -14.13
CA SER A 214 1.49 19.01 -13.62
C SER A 214 0.15 19.49 -14.16
N LEU A 215 -0.49 18.68 -15.02
CA LEU A 215 -1.69 19.08 -15.76
C LEU A 215 -2.93 18.27 -15.30
N PRO A 216 -3.78 18.84 -14.44
CA PRO A 216 -5.11 18.31 -14.17
C PRO A 216 -6.05 18.61 -15.35
N TYR A 217 -7.04 17.74 -15.55
CA TYR A 217 -8.03 17.91 -16.63
C TYR A 217 -9.49 17.74 -16.18
N PHE A 218 -9.73 17.35 -14.92
CA PHE A 218 -11.04 17.35 -14.27
C PHE A 218 -10.90 17.35 -12.73
N ASP A 219 -12.02 17.57 -12.04
CA ASP A 219 -12.17 17.62 -10.58
C ASP A 219 -11.15 18.53 -9.88
N PHE A 220 -10.92 19.71 -10.46
CA PHE A 220 -9.91 20.61 -9.95
C PHE A 220 -10.20 22.08 -10.28
N GLU A 221 -10.34 22.91 -9.24
CA GLU A 221 -10.73 24.33 -9.34
C GLU A 221 -11.99 24.52 -10.21
N ASP A 222 -11.87 25.23 -11.33
CA ASP A 222 -12.94 25.53 -12.29
C ASP A 222 -13.00 24.54 -13.47
N LEU A 223 -12.15 23.50 -13.47
CA LEU A 223 -12.28 22.40 -14.43
C LEU A 223 -13.57 21.59 -14.20
N PRO A 224 -14.06 20.85 -15.21
CA PRO A 224 -15.25 20.00 -15.04
C PRO A 224 -15.12 19.06 -13.84
N ARG A 225 -16.18 18.94 -13.03
CA ARG A 225 -16.19 18.08 -11.84
C ARG A 225 -16.13 16.59 -12.14
N VAL A 226 -16.58 16.18 -13.32
CA VAL A 226 -16.62 14.78 -13.75
C VAL A 226 -16.04 14.67 -15.15
N MET A 227 -15.35 13.56 -15.41
CA MET A 227 -14.79 13.24 -16.71
C MET A 227 -15.87 12.59 -17.59
N LYS A 228 -16.70 13.41 -18.24
CA LYS A 228 -17.75 12.95 -19.17
C LYS A 228 -17.27 13.01 -20.63
N GLU A 229 -16.69 14.14 -21.00
CA GLU A 229 -16.16 14.46 -22.33
C GLU A 229 -14.87 15.25 -22.13
N LEU A 230 -13.91 15.07 -23.04
CA LEU A 230 -12.62 15.76 -23.04
C LEU A 230 -12.43 16.48 -24.37
N LYS A 231 -11.81 17.66 -24.31
CA LYS A 231 -11.48 18.49 -25.47
C LYS A 231 -9.98 18.57 -25.61
N LEU A 232 -9.44 18.07 -26.72
CA LEU A 232 -8.00 18.03 -26.93
C LEU A 232 -7.40 19.45 -27.02
N GLU A 233 -8.21 20.46 -27.35
CA GLU A 233 -7.83 21.88 -27.35
C GLU A 233 -7.31 22.35 -25.98
N TYR A 234 -7.82 21.81 -24.86
CA TYR A 234 -7.29 22.14 -23.53
C TYR A 234 -5.82 21.70 -23.38
N PHE A 235 -5.50 20.52 -23.91
CA PHE A 235 -4.16 19.93 -23.87
C PHE A 235 -3.24 20.61 -24.90
N GLU A 236 -3.78 21.03 -26.03
CA GLU A 236 -3.08 21.85 -27.04
C GLU A 236 -2.66 23.20 -26.43
N GLU A 237 -3.56 23.89 -25.72
CA GLU A 237 -3.24 25.13 -25.04
C GLU A 237 -2.18 24.93 -23.94
N ALA A 238 -2.21 23.80 -23.21
CA ALA A 238 -1.18 23.44 -22.25
C ALA A 238 0.20 23.20 -22.92
N ALA A 239 0.23 22.50 -24.06
CA ALA A 239 1.44 22.26 -24.84
C ALA A 239 2.04 23.57 -25.36
N ARG A 240 1.21 24.44 -25.95
CA ARG A 240 1.61 25.77 -26.43
C ARG A 240 2.08 26.67 -25.30
N PHE A 241 1.38 26.67 -24.17
CA PHE A 241 1.77 27.43 -22.99
C PHE A 241 3.18 27.04 -22.53
N LEU A 242 3.45 25.75 -22.38
CA LEU A 242 4.75 25.27 -21.93
C LEU A 242 5.84 25.53 -22.97
N GLN A 243 5.57 25.25 -24.25
CA GLN A 243 6.51 25.47 -25.35
C GLN A 243 6.93 26.93 -25.49
N ARG A 244 6.00 27.89 -25.28
CA ARG A 244 6.28 29.34 -25.37
C ARG A 244 6.96 29.91 -24.13
N HIS A 245 7.06 29.16 -23.04
CA HIS A 245 7.66 29.66 -21.82
C HIS A 245 9.17 29.93 -22.04
N PRO A 246 9.70 31.11 -21.63
CA PRO A 246 11.05 31.54 -21.99
C PRO A 246 12.17 30.65 -21.41
N LYS A 247 11.86 29.87 -20.37
CA LYS A 247 12.78 28.87 -19.79
C LYS A 247 12.62 27.47 -20.38
N VAL A 248 11.91 27.28 -21.48
CA VAL A 248 11.73 25.97 -22.15
C VAL A 248 12.49 25.96 -23.47
N LYS A 249 13.26 24.89 -23.73
CA LYS A 249 14.29 24.84 -24.78
C LYS A 249 13.76 24.75 -26.22
N GLY A 250 12.53 24.27 -26.41
CA GLY A 250 11.99 23.97 -27.75
C GLY A 250 12.78 22.86 -28.48
N PRO A 251 12.40 22.48 -29.72
CA PRO A 251 11.28 23.01 -30.51
C PRO A 251 9.90 22.49 -30.09
N GLY A 252 9.82 21.43 -29.29
CA GLY A 252 8.58 20.88 -28.76
C GLY A 252 8.71 20.49 -27.29
N VAL A 253 7.66 19.88 -26.75
CA VAL A 253 7.61 19.38 -25.37
C VAL A 253 7.45 17.86 -25.35
N GLY A 254 7.92 17.24 -24.27
CA GLY A 254 7.57 15.87 -23.94
C GLY A 254 6.25 15.81 -23.16
N VAL A 255 5.65 14.63 -23.12
CA VAL A 255 4.53 14.34 -22.22
C VAL A 255 4.72 12.98 -21.58
N ILE A 256 4.36 12.88 -20.30
CA ILE A 256 4.35 11.65 -19.52
C ILE A 256 2.97 11.46 -18.89
N GLY A 257 2.44 10.25 -19.00
CA GLY A 257 1.11 9.92 -18.50
C GLY A 257 1.03 8.57 -17.82
N THR A 258 0.10 8.41 -16.88
CA THR A 258 -0.25 7.10 -16.27
C THR A 258 -1.75 6.79 -16.45
N GLY A 259 -2.10 5.55 -16.80
CA GLY A 259 -3.50 5.13 -16.97
C GLY A 259 -4.21 5.96 -18.05
N LYS A 260 -5.31 6.65 -17.69
CA LYS A 260 -5.99 7.60 -18.60
C LYS A 260 -5.08 8.75 -19.06
N GLY A 261 -4.17 9.23 -18.22
CA GLY A 261 -3.17 10.23 -18.62
C GLY A 261 -2.18 9.71 -19.66
N ALA A 262 -1.89 8.41 -19.65
CA ALA A 262 -0.99 7.76 -20.62
C ALA A 262 -1.64 7.63 -22.00
N GLU A 263 -2.95 7.39 -22.04
CA GLU A 263 -3.75 7.40 -23.26
C GLU A 263 -3.87 8.84 -23.83
N LEU A 264 -4.10 9.83 -22.97
CA LEU A 264 -4.07 11.23 -23.37
C LEU A 264 -2.70 11.63 -23.92
N ALA A 265 -1.61 11.13 -23.34
CA ALA A 265 -0.26 11.29 -23.88
C ALA A 265 -0.12 10.76 -25.31
N LEU A 266 -0.67 9.57 -25.59
CA LEU A 266 -0.70 8.99 -26.95
C LEU A 266 -1.56 9.83 -27.90
N SER A 267 -2.69 10.36 -27.44
CA SER A 267 -3.52 11.27 -28.25
C SER A 267 -2.80 12.58 -28.54
N MET A 268 -2.15 13.18 -27.54
CA MET A 268 -1.41 14.43 -27.68
C MET A 268 -0.28 14.31 -28.71
N ILE A 269 0.59 13.29 -28.62
CA ILE A 269 1.67 13.11 -29.62
C ILE A 269 1.15 12.77 -31.03
N THR A 270 -0.06 12.22 -31.12
CA THR A 270 -0.67 11.85 -32.40
C THR A 270 -1.26 13.06 -33.13
N PHE A 271 -1.89 13.97 -32.40
CA PHE A 271 -2.68 15.05 -32.99
C PHE A 271 -2.06 16.45 -32.81
N LEU A 272 -1.17 16.64 -31.84
CA LEU A 272 -0.62 17.94 -31.49
C LEU A 272 0.84 18.05 -31.97
N PRO A 273 1.15 18.94 -32.93
CA PRO A 273 2.51 19.09 -33.45
C PRO A 273 3.51 19.64 -32.41
N GLU A 274 3.03 20.23 -31.30
CA GLU A 274 3.86 20.72 -30.20
C GLU A 274 4.53 19.59 -29.40
N VAL A 275 4.01 18.35 -29.50
CA VAL A 275 4.47 17.20 -28.73
C VAL A 275 5.41 16.32 -29.55
N VAL A 276 6.64 16.13 -29.06
CA VAL A 276 7.70 15.42 -29.79
C VAL A 276 8.12 14.09 -29.15
N ALA A 277 7.70 13.83 -27.92
CA ALA A 277 7.94 12.58 -27.21
C ALA A 277 6.83 12.28 -26.20
N ALA A 278 6.44 11.01 -26.07
CA ALA A 278 5.40 10.56 -25.16
C ALA A 278 5.86 9.33 -24.35
N VAL A 279 5.72 9.40 -23.03
CA VAL A 279 5.89 8.27 -22.12
C VAL A 279 4.51 7.82 -21.66
N SER A 280 4.13 6.60 -22.02
CA SER A 280 2.85 5.98 -21.68
C SER A 280 3.05 4.89 -20.64
N ILE A 281 2.71 5.18 -19.38
CA ILE A 281 2.84 4.23 -18.26
C ILE A 281 1.49 3.56 -18.01
N SER A 282 1.44 2.24 -18.19
CA SER A 282 0.24 1.43 -18.00
C SER A 282 -0.96 1.98 -18.79
N GLY A 283 -0.73 2.49 -20.01
CA GLY A 283 -1.74 3.15 -20.84
C GLY A 283 -2.53 2.21 -21.74
N CYS A 284 -3.70 2.68 -22.20
CA CYS A 284 -4.45 2.04 -23.28
C CYS A 284 -4.08 2.66 -24.64
N SER A 285 -4.02 1.84 -25.69
CA SER A 285 -3.79 2.30 -27.08
C SER A 285 -5.05 2.87 -27.76
N SER A 286 -6.17 2.88 -27.05
CA SER A 286 -7.48 3.35 -27.50
C SER A 286 -8.04 4.34 -26.49
N ASN A 287 -8.91 5.24 -26.94
CA ASN A 287 -9.56 6.19 -26.05
C ASN A 287 -10.51 5.49 -25.07
N THR A 288 -10.45 5.81 -23.77
CA THR A 288 -11.24 5.15 -22.71
C THR A 288 -12.07 6.15 -21.89
N VAL A 289 -13.13 5.67 -21.26
CA VAL A 289 -13.99 6.37 -20.27
C VAL A 289 -14.81 7.53 -20.83
N ALA A 290 -14.18 8.57 -21.37
CA ALA A 290 -14.80 9.78 -21.89
C ALA A 290 -14.51 9.94 -23.37
N ASP A 291 -15.48 10.45 -24.12
CA ASP A 291 -15.29 10.76 -25.53
C ASP A 291 -14.29 11.93 -25.64
N LEU A 292 -13.34 11.82 -26.58
CA LEU A 292 -12.30 12.81 -26.81
C LEU A 292 -12.59 13.53 -28.14
N HIS A 293 -12.75 14.84 -28.07
CA HIS A 293 -13.05 15.69 -29.22
C HIS A 293 -11.83 16.54 -29.61
N TYR A 294 -11.64 16.75 -30.92
CA TYR A 294 -10.71 17.74 -31.46
C TYR A 294 -11.23 18.27 -32.79
N GLY A 295 -11.71 19.51 -32.81
CA GLY A 295 -12.50 20.03 -33.91
C GLY A 295 -13.72 19.13 -34.21
N GLU A 296 -13.84 18.68 -35.47
CA GLU A 296 -14.91 17.76 -35.91
C GLU A 296 -14.61 16.28 -35.58
N MET A 297 -13.39 15.96 -35.15
CA MET A 297 -13.01 14.59 -34.80
C MET A 297 -13.57 14.21 -33.42
N THR A 298 -14.13 13.01 -33.32
CA THR A 298 -14.50 12.38 -32.05
C THR A 298 -13.92 10.98 -31.98
N LEU A 299 -13.15 10.71 -30.94
CA LEU A 299 -12.75 9.36 -30.53
C LEU A 299 -13.68 8.92 -29.38
N PRO A 300 -14.60 7.96 -29.60
CA PRO A 300 -15.46 7.48 -28.53
C PRO A 300 -14.65 6.77 -27.45
N GLY A 301 -15.03 6.92 -26.19
CA GLY A 301 -14.39 6.24 -25.06
C GLY A 301 -14.89 4.81 -24.89
N LEU A 302 -13.96 3.85 -24.84
CA LEU A 302 -14.25 2.49 -24.38
C LEU A 302 -14.82 2.53 -22.97
N ARG A 303 -15.88 1.78 -22.73
CA ARG A 303 -16.62 1.83 -21.46
C ARG A 303 -16.30 0.60 -20.61
N PHE A 304 -16.46 0.78 -19.31
CA PHE A 304 -16.39 -0.33 -18.36
C PHE A 304 -17.75 -1.05 -18.35
N ASP A 305 -17.77 -2.32 -18.71
CA ASP A 305 -18.90 -3.21 -18.50
C ASP A 305 -18.96 -3.62 -17.03
N MET A 306 -19.83 -2.95 -16.28
CA MET A 306 -20.03 -3.22 -14.86
C MET A 306 -20.47 -4.66 -14.56
N LYS A 307 -20.94 -5.43 -15.56
CA LYS A 307 -21.26 -6.86 -15.39
C LYS A 307 -20.02 -7.75 -15.32
N LYS A 308 -18.88 -7.26 -15.82
CA LYS A 308 -17.58 -7.97 -15.79
C LYS A 308 -16.71 -7.54 -14.61
N VAL A 309 -17.10 -6.48 -13.90
CA VAL A 309 -16.47 -6.12 -12.64
C VAL A 309 -16.84 -7.19 -11.62
N SER A 310 -15.82 -7.80 -11.03
CA SER A 310 -16.01 -8.63 -9.85
C SER A 310 -15.59 -7.86 -8.62
N VAL A 311 -16.24 -8.11 -7.50
CA VAL A 311 -15.91 -7.44 -6.23
C VAL A 311 -15.42 -8.53 -5.31
N SER A 312 -14.19 -8.40 -4.83
CA SER A 312 -13.73 -9.29 -3.78
C SER A 312 -14.41 -8.93 -2.46
N ASP A 313 -14.31 -9.86 -1.54
CA ASP A 313 -15.00 -9.87 -0.28
C ASP A 313 -14.63 -8.65 0.61
N SER A 314 -13.44 -8.08 0.39
CA SER A 314 -12.89 -6.82 0.94
C SER A 314 -13.58 -5.55 0.45
N GLY A 315 -14.49 -5.65 -0.52
CA GLY A 315 -14.99 -4.51 -1.27
C GLY A 315 -13.96 -3.94 -2.26
N VAL A 316 -12.90 -4.68 -2.59
CA VAL A 316 -11.96 -4.31 -3.66
C VAL A 316 -12.57 -4.72 -4.99
N PHE A 317 -12.69 -3.77 -5.91
CA PHE A 317 -13.16 -4.00 -7.26
C PHE A 317 -12.02 -4.58 -8.10
N ASP A 318 -12.23 -5.77 -8.66
CA ASP A 318 -11.42 -6.29 -9.76
C ASP A 318 -12.11 -5.90 -11.07
N ILE A 319 -11.47 -4.95 -11.75
CA ILE A 319 -11.94 -4.35 -13.00
C ILE A 319 -11.10 -4.80 -14.20
N PHE A 320 -10.22 -5.79 -14.02
CA PHE A 320 -9.24 -6.19 -15.04
C PHE A 320 -9.88 -6.59 -16.39
N GLU A 321 -11.05 -7.25 -16.34
CA GLU A 321 -11.82 -7.69 -17.51
C GLU A 321 -12.92 -6.70 -17.92
N ALA A 322 -13.08 -5.59 -17.19
CA ALA A 322 -14.26 -4.75 -17.30
C ALA A 322 -14.21 -3.76 -18.46
N LEU A 323 -13.03 -3.28 -18.87
CA LEU A 323 -12.93 -2.40 -20.03
C LEU A 323 -13.28 -3.16 -21.33
N ASP A 324 -14.10 -2.54 -22.18
CA ASP A 324 -14.39 -3.06 -23.51
C ASP A 324 -13.10 -3.35 -24.31
N ASP A 325 -13.09 -4.49 -25.02
CA ASP A 325 -11.89 -4.97 -25.68
C ASP A 325 -11.51 -4.09 -26.89
N PRO A 326 -10.36 -3.40 -26.88
CA PRO A 326 -9.92 -2.58 -28.01
C PRO A 326 -9.62 -3.40 -29.28
N ALA A 327 -9.44 -4.72 -29.17
CA ALA A 327 -9.23 -5.60 -30.33
C ALA A 327 -10.55 -5.99 -31.04
N ASN A 328 -11.71 -5.74 -30.42
CA ASN A 328 -13.00 -6.00 -31.06
C ASN A 328 -13.22 -5.01 -32.23
N PRO A 329 -13.55 -5.47 -33.45
CA PRO A 329 -13.82 -4.59 -34.58
C PRO A 329 -14.90 -3.52 -34.32
N ALA A 330 -15.89 -3.81 -33.46
CA ALA A 330 -16.91 -2.82 -33.08
C ALA A 330 -16.32 -1.60 -32.35
N ASN A 331 -15.15 -1.77 -31.72
CA ASN A 331 -14.44 -0.76 -30.95
C ASN A 331 -13.33 -0.06 -31.75
N SER A 332 -13.20 -0.35 -33.06
CA SER A 332 -12.19 0.29 -33.90
C SER A 332 -12.25 1.82 -33.95
N PRO A 333 -13.42 2.50 -33.81
CA PRO A 333 -13.47 3.97 -33.77
C PRO A 333 -12.74 4.58 -32.55
N SER A 334 -12.57 3.84 -31.46
CA SER A 334 -11.87 4.30 -30.26
C SER A 334 -10.35 4.24 -30.39
N VAL A 335 -9.82 3.53 -31.39
CA VAL A 335 -8.36 3.32 -31.54
C VAL A 335 -7.67 4.64 -31.84
N ILE A 336 -6.64 4.98 -31.06
CA ILE A 336 -5.83 6.17 -31.30
C ILE A 336 -4.93 5.88 -32.52
N PRO A 337 -4.94 6.71 -33.57
CA PRO A 337 -4.17 6.48 -34.78
C PRO A 337 -2.69 6.89 -34.60
N ILE A 338 -2.02 6.25 -33.64
CA ILE A 338 -0.64 6.56 -33.22
C ILE A 338 0.41 6.43 -34.34
N GLU A 339 0.09 5.72 -35.43
CA GLU A 339 0.92 5.66 -36.64
C GLU A 339 1.07 7.02 -37.33
N LYS A 340 0.20 7.99 -37.04
CA LYS A 340 0.30 9.35 -37.57
C LYS A 340 1.33 10.20 -36.84
N ALA A 341 1.79 9.76 -35.67
CA ALA A 341 2.77 10.50 -34.90
C ALA A 341 4.18 10.37 -35.52
N GLU A 342 4.91 11.48 -35.53
CA GLU A 342 6.33 11.53 -35.92
C GLU A 342 7.27 11.54 -34.69
N GLY A 343 6.75 11.83 -33.50
CA GLY A 343 7.51 11.87 -32.25
C GLY A 343 7.85 10.47 -31.69
N HIS A 344 8.64 10.40 -30.62
CA HIS A 344 9.09 9.12 -30.05
C HIS A 344 8.18 8.64 -28.90
N PHE A 345 8.00 7.33 -28.82
CA PHE A 345 7.21 6.69 -27.76
C PHE A 345 8.10 5.89 -26.81
N LEU A 346 7.81 5.99 -25.52
CA LEU A 346 8.23 5.02 -24.52
C LEU A 346 6.98 4.41 -23.90
N LEU A 347 6.76 3.11 -24.14
CA LEU A 347 5.68 2.35 -23.52
C LEU A 347 6.24 1.64 -22.29
N VAL A 348 5.60 1.84 -21.14
CA VAL A 348 6.01 1.23 -19.88
C VAL A 348 4.84 0.41 -19.33
N VAL A 349 5.05 -0.88 -19.10
CA VAL A 349 3.99 -1.78 -18.63
C VAL A 349 4.42 -2.55 -17.38
N GLY A 350 3.46 -2.73 -16.48
CA GLY A 350 3.56 -3.69 -15.39
C GLY A 350 2.86 -4.98 -15.79
N GLU A 351 3.55 -6.12 -15.74
CA GLU A 351 2.99 -7.38 -16.21
C GLU A 351 1.89 -7.96 -15.30
N ASP A 352 1.79 -7.49 -14.05
CA ASP A 352 0.72 -7.83 -13.10
C ASP A 352 -0.22 -6.63 -12.87
N ASP A 353 -0.43 -5.81 -13.91
CA ASP A 353 -1.46 -4.78 -13.91
C ASP A 353 -2.85 -5.42 -13.75
N ARG A 354 -3.52 -5.08 -12.63
CA ARG A 354 -4.87 -5.56 -12.29
C ARG A 354 -5.97 -4.52 -12.54
N MET A 355 -5.64 -3.33 -13.02
CA MET A 355 -6.65 -2.35 -13.43
C MET A 355 -7.13 -2.66 -14.83
N TRP A 356 -6.23 -3.02 -15.74
CA TRP A 356 -6.55 -3.43 -17.11
C TRP A 356 -5.35 -4.11 -17.79
N LYS A 357 -5.52 -4.51 -19.05
CA LYS A 357 -4.53 -5.32 -19.80
C LYS A 357 -3.44 -4.47 -20.45
N SER A 358 -2.66 -3.70 -19.67
CA SER A 358 -1.66 -2.76 -20.20
C SER A 358 -0.62 -3.42 -21.11
N SER A 359 -0.14 -4.63 -20.82
CA SER A 359 0.75 -5.39 -21.73
C SER A 359 0.11 -5.66 -23.10
N LEU A 360 -1.15 -6.09 -23.13
CA LEU A 360 -1.89 -6.31 -24.38
C LEU A 360 -2.06 -5.00 -25.15
N TYR A 361 -2.36 -3.90 -24.47
CA TYR A 361 -2.55 -2.59 -25.10
C TYR A 361 -1.24 -2.06 -25.70
N ALA A 362 -0.11 -2.25 -25.02
CA ALA A 362 1.20 -1.93 -25.58
C ALA A 362 1.53 -2.80 -26.81
N GLU A 363 1.22 -4.09 -26.78
CA GLU A 363 1.38 -4.97 -27.95
C GLU A 363 0.50 -4.55 -29.13
N LEU A 364 -0.74 -4.12 -28.89
CA LEU A 364 -1.64 -3.59 -29.93
C LEU A 364 -1.06 -2.30 -30.54
N ALA A 365 -0.57 -1.38 -29.71
CA ALA A 365 0.10 -0.17 -30.17
C ALA A 365 1.34 -0.48 -31.03
N ILE A 366 2.22 -1.36 -30.54
CA ILE A 366 3.45 -1.77 -31.25
C ILE A 366 3.13 -2.44 -32.58
N ARG A 367 2.13 -3.34 -32.61
CA ARG A 367 1.68 -3.99 -33.85
C ARG A 367 1.21 -2.94 -34.87
N ARG A 368 0.41 -1.97 -34.43
CA ARG A 368 -0.07 -0.89 -35.29
C ARG A 368 1.06 -0.04 -35.87
N LEU A 369 2.02 0.37 -35.02
CA LEU A 369 3.20 1.12 -35.45
C LEU A 369 4.01 0.35 -36.49
N ARG A 370 4.35 -0.93 -36.21
CA ARG A 370 5.10 -1.78 -37.13
C ARG A 370 4.40 -2.00 -38.47
N GLN A 371 3.08 -2.21 -38.46
CA GLN A 371 2.28 -2.36 -39.68
C GLN A 371 2.34 -1.13 -40.59
N HIS A 372 2.64 0.05 -40.04
CA HIS A 372 2.80 1.29 -40.79
C HIS A 372 4.27 1.71 -40.95
N GLY A 373 5.22 0.78 -40.73
CA GLY A 373 6.65 1.01 -40.93
C GLY A 373 7.28 1.97 -39.90
N LYS A 374 6.65 2.16 -38.74
CA LYS A 374 7.17 3.00 -37.66
C LYS A 374 8.07 2.19 -36.72
N GLU A 375 9.21 2.76 -36.33
CA GLU A 375 10.21 2.18 -35.41
C GLU A 375 10.57 3.13 -34.24
N ASN A 376 9.91 4.27 -34.15
CA ASN A 376 10.11 5.35 -33.17
C ASN A 376 9.52 5.02 -31.78
N PHE A 377 9.66 3.79 -31.30
CA PHE A 377 9.12 3.37 -30.00
C PHE A 377 10.06 2.41 -29.25
N GLU A 378 9.97 2.44 -27.93
CA GLU A 378 10.60 1.48 -27.01
C GLU A 378 9.56 0.92 -26.03
N LEU A 379 9.76 -0.33 -25.59
CA LEU A 379 8.94 -1.00 -24.59
C LEU A 379 9.79 -1.38 -23.37
N LEU A 380 9.36 -0.94 -22.20
CA LEU A 380 9.85 -1.41 -20.91
C LEU A 380 8.76 -2.24 -20.23
N SER A 381 9.02 -3.54 -20.06
CA SER A 381 8.13 -4.48 -19.39
C SER A 381 8.71 -4.87 -18.04
N TYR A 382 7.92 -4.74 -16.98
CA TYR A 382 8.35 -5.00 -15.61
C TYR A 382 7.55 -6.17 -15.01
N PRO A 383 8.14 -7.37 -14.93
CA PRO A 383 7.53 -8.52 -14.27
C PRO A 383 7.15 -8.23 -12.82
N GLY A 384 5.92 -8.58 -12.42
CA GLY A 384 5.40 -8.39 -11.07
C GLY A 384 5.06 -6.94 -10.69
N ALA A 385 5.31 -5.96 -11.56
CA ALA A 385 4.84 -4.60 -11.35
C ALA A 385 3.34 -4.49 -11.69
N GLY A 386 2.61 -3.71 -10.89
CA GLY A 386 1.17 -3.45 -11.11
C GLY A 386 0.90 -2.20 -11.96
N HIS A 387 -0.35 -1.73 -11.92
CA HIS A 387 -0.81 -0.57 -12.70
C HIS A 387 -0.05 0.72 -12.42
N ARG A 388 0.26 0.98 -11.14
CA ARG A 388 0.87 2.24 -10.70
C ARG A 388 2.38 2.11 -10.57
N ILE A 389 3.08 2.58 -11.59
CA ILE A 389 4.55 2.69 -11.59
C ILE A 389 4.90 4.14 -11.27
N ASP A 390 5.08 4.42 -9.98
CA ASP A 390 5.38 5.74 -9.43
C ASP A 390 6.91 5.94 -9.23
N PRO A 391 7.36 7.16 -8.89
CA PRO A 391 8.78 7.44 -8.65
C PRO A 391 9.43 6.48 -7.64
N PRO A 392 10.75 6.24 -7.75
CA PRO A 392 11.48 5.29 -6.91
C PRO A 392 11.20 5.43 -5.42
N SER A 393 11.11 4.28 -4.73
CA SER A 393 10.81 4.16 -3.29
C SER A 393 9.42 4.64 -2.87
N THR A 394 8.52 4.96 -3.80
CA THR A 394 7.09 5.10 -3.48
C THR A 394 6.57 3.74 -3.01
N PRO A 395 5.95 3.65 -1.83
CA PRO A 395 5.54 2.36 -1.30
C PRO A 395 4.44 1.72 -2.15
N PHE A 396 4.60 0.42 -2.40
CA PHE A 396 3.59 -0.35 -3.11
C PHE A 396 2.42 -0.64 -2.18
N CYS A 397 1.20 -0.50 -2.70
CA CYS A 397 -0.02 -0.77 -1.96
C CYS A 397 -0.84 -1.79 -2.74
N GLN A 398 -0.76 -3.05 -2.31
CA GLN A 398 -1.61 -4.10 -2.86
C GLN A 398 -2.91 -4.16 -2.06
N ALA A 399 -4.04 -4.04 -2.76
CA ALA A 399 -5.35 -4.32 -2.19
C ALA A 399 -5.67 -5.82 -2.32
N LYS A 400 -5.13 -6.63 -1.40
CA LYS A 400 -5.33 -8.09 -1.39
C LYS A 400 -5.62 -8.60 0.03
N ALA A 401 -6.69 -9.38 0.17
CA ALA A 401 -7.03 -10.06 1.43
C ALA A 401 -6.05 -11.20 1.75
N THR A 402 -5.90 -11.54 3.03
CA THR A 402 -5.11 -12.72 3.43
C THR A 402 -5.90 -13.98 3.10
N THR A 403 -5.27 -14.91 2.36
CA THR A 403 -5.83 -16.26 2.11
C THR A 403 -5.66 -17.17 3.32
N ILE A 404 -6.45 -18.25 3.44
CA ILE A 404 -6.26 -19.24 4.53
C ILE A 404 -4.88 -19.88 4.42
N LYS A 405 -4.41 -20.15 3.19
CA LYS A 405 -3.06 -20.65 2.95
C LYS A 405 -1.98 -19.73 3.53
N GLU A 406 -2.07 -18.43 3.27
CA GLU A 406 -1.11 -17.44 3.80
C GLU A 406 -1.21 -17.31 5.33
N ALA A 407 -2.43 -17.31 5.88
CA ALA A 407 -2.65 -17.27 7.32
C ALA A 407 -2.06 -18.49 8.04
N LEU A 408 -2.23 -19.70 7.48
CA LEU A 408 -1.66 -20.94 8.00
C LEU A 408 -0.13 -20.90 7.97
N ALA A 409 0.48 -20.51 6.86
CA ALA A 409 1.94 -20.41 6.76
C ALA A 409 2.53 -19.46 7.81
N ARG A 410 1.92 -18.28 8.01
CA ARG A 410 2.31 -17.32 9.05
C ARG A 410 2.15 -17.90 10.46
N TRP A 411 1.08 -18.66 10.69
CA TRP A 411 0.84 -19.31 11.98
C TRP A 411 1.86 -20.42 12.27
N GLU A 412 2.21 -21.24 11.28
CA GLU A 412 3.23 -22.29 11.40
C GLU A 412 4.60 -21.68 11.74
N GLU A 413 4.99 -20.62 11.02
CA GLU A 413 6.23 -19.89 11.27
C GLU A 413 6.26 -19.32 12.70
N LYS A 414 5.16 -18.70 13.14
CA LYS A 414 5.07 -18.06 14.46
C LYS A 414 5.04 -19.07 15.61
N SER A 415 4.39 -20.22 15.42
CA SER A 415 4.20 -21.24 16.46
C SER A 415 5.31 -22.29 16.49
N GLY A 416 6.05 -22.45 15.38
CA GLY A 416 7.00 -23.54 15.18
C GLY A 416 6.33 -24.91 14.99
N GLN A 417 5.00 -24.97 14.84
CA GLN A 417 4.23 -26.20 14.67
C GLN A 417 3.74 -26.33 13.23
N LYS A 418 3.52 -27.56 12.77
CA LYS A 418 2.81 -27.81 11.51
C LYS A 418 1.30 -27.76 11.74
N ALA A 419 0.59 -27.04 10.89
CA ALA A 419 -0.86 -26.87 10.97
C ALA A 419 -1.60 -28.21 10.86
N SER A 420 -1.05 -29.17 10.12
CA SER A 420 -1.60 -30.52 10.00
C SER A 420 -1.50 -31.37 11.28
N GLU A 421 -0.61 -31.02 12.20
CA GLU A 421 -0.35 -31.77 13.43
C GLU A 421 -0.95 -31.07 14.67
N ALA A 422 -1.34 -29.80 14.53
CA ALA A 422 -1.79 -28.97 15.63
C ALA A 422 -3.24 -29.25 16.02
N LYS A 423 -3.48 -29.33 17.34
CA LYS A 423 -4.83 -29.44 17.91
C LYS A 423 -5.55 -28.10 18.04
N GLU A 424 -4.81 -27.00 18.13
CA GLU A 424 -5.34 -25.65 18.25
C GLU A 424 -4.63 -24.74 17.25
N VAL A 425 -5.39 -24.10 16.36
CA VAL A 425 -4.88 -23.19 15.34
C VAL A 425 -5.56 -21.82 15.46
N LYS A 426 -4.74 -20.76 15.43
CA LYS A 426 -5.16 -19.38 15.71
C LYS A 426 -4.90 -18.48 14.51
N LEU A 427 -5.94 -18.28 13.71
CA LEU A 427 -5.95 -17.42 12.53
C LEU A 427 -6.75 -16.12 12.76
N TYR A 428 -6.88 -15.67 14.01
CA TYR A 428 -7.63 -14.46 14.33
C TYR A 428 -6.87 -13.19 13.89
N GLY A 429 -7.60 -12.11 13.63
CA GLY A 429 -7.04 -10.75 13.48
C GLY A 429 -5.99 -10.63 12.38
N GLN A 430 -6.20 -11.26 11.22
CA GLN A 430 -5.25 -11.16 10.12
C GLN A 430 -5.20 -9.72 9.60
N VAL A 431 -4.02 -9.27 9.16
CA VAL A 431 -3.83 -7.96 8.54
C VAL A 431 -3.01 -8.15 7.26
N PRO A 432 -3.59 -7.90 6.07
CA PRO A 432 -5.02 -7.67 5.80
C PRO A 432 -5.91 -8.84 6.26
N PRO A 433 -7.20 -8.63 6.58
CA PRO A 433 -8.07 -9.69 7.13
C PRO A 433 -8.30 -10.85 6.15
N VAL A 434 -8.66 -12.01 6.69
CA VAL A 434 -9.21 -13.13 5.90
C VAL A 434 -10.67 -12.85 5.63
N GLU A 435 -11.14 -13.15 4.41
CA GLU A 435 -12.49 -12.76 3.97
C GLU A 435 -13.33 -13.91 3.42
N LYS A 436 -12.65 -14.97 3.00
CA LYS A 436 -13.24 -16.25 2.64
C LYS A 436 -12.34 -17.39 3.09
N MET A 437 -12.95 -18.55 3.27
CA MET A 437 -12.23 -19.77 3.54
C MET A 437 -11.91 -20.46 2.21
N ASP A 438 -10.63 -20.70 1.95
CA ASP A 438 -10.19 -21.46 0.77
C ASP A 438 -9.89 -22.93 1.13
N GLY A 439 -9.61 -23.74 0.10
CA GLY A 439 -9.38 -25.18 0.27
C GLY A 439 -8.17 -25.53 1.15
N ALA A 440 -7.27 -24.59 1.46
CA ALA A 440 -6.16 -24.84 2.37
C ALA A 440 -6.61 -25.13 3.80
N LEU A 441 -7.85 -24.77 4.17
CA LEU A 441 -8.44 -25.12 5.45
C LEU A 441 -8.41 -26.64 5.70
N SER A 442 -8.54 -27.45 4.64
CA SER A 442 -8.46 -28.93 4.70
C SER A 442 -7.14 -29.47 5.25
N ALA A 443 -6.08 -28.66 5.31
CA ALA A 443 -4.82 -29.03 5.95
C ALA A 443 -4.96 -29.27 7.46
N LEU A 444 -6.00 -28.73 8.09
CA LEU A 444 -6.26 -28.78 9.54
C LEU A 444 -6.85 -30.12 10.01
N VAL A 445 -6.22 -31.23 9.64
CA VAL A 445 -6.72 -32.60 9.86
C VAL A 445 -6.81 -33.01 11.34
N ASN A 446 -6.02 -32.39 12.23
CA ASN A 446 -6.01 -32.67 13.66
C ASN A 446 -6.55 -31.50 14.52
N CYS A 447 -7.08 -30.46 13.88
CA CYS A 447 -7.48 -29.24 14.57
C CYS A 447 -8.82 -29.43 15.30
N GLU A 448 -8.75 -29.52 16.62
CA GLU A 448 -9.91 -29.58 17.52
C GLU A 448 -10.48 -28.17 17.79
N LYS A 449 -9.61 -27.14 17.78
CA LYS A 449 -9.94 -25.76 18.11
C LYS A 449 -9.43 -24.77 17.07
N LEU A 450 -10.33 -24.03 16.43
CA LEU A 450 -10.00 -23.03 15.42
C LEU A 450 -10.45 -21.63 15.85
N SER A 451 -9.53 -20.67 15.84
CA SER A 451 -9.87 -19.25 16.01
C SER A 451 -9.74 -18.51 14.68
N LEU A 452 -10.85 -17.91 14.23
CA LEU A 452 -10.97 -17.07 13.04
C LEU A 452 -11.54 -15.68 13.39
N SER A 453 -11.61 -15.32 14.66
CA SER A 453 -12.18 -14.04 15.12
C SER A 453 -11.49 -12.80 14.54
N THR A 454 -12.22 -11.69 14.50
CA THR A 454 -11.69 -10.38 14.08
C THR A 454 -11.09 -10.41 12.66
N ASN A 455 -11.73 -11.19 11.77
CA ASN A 455 -11.46 -11.19 10.34
C ASN A 455 -12.65 -10.52 9.61
N CYS A 456 -12.77 -10.69 8.30
CA CYS A 456 -13.85 -10.14 7.49
C CYS A 456 -14.58 -11.27 6.73
N ILE A 457 -14.71 -12.45 7.35
CA ILE A 457 -15.29 -13.63 6.70
C ILE A 457 -16.79 -13.42 6.48
N ASP A 458 -17.22 -13.62 5.23
CA ASP A 458 -18.57 -13.33 4.73
C ASP A 458 -18.93 -11.83 4.71
N ARG A 459 -17.94 -10.94 4.57
CA ARG A 459 -18.21 -9.52 4.26
C ARG A 459 -18.86 -9.31 2.88
N ILE A 460 -18.86 -10.34 2.05
CA ILE A 460 -19.53 -10.41 0.75
C ILE A 460 -21.04 -10.20 0.91
N ALA A 461 -21.59 -9.25 0.16
CA ALA A 461 -23.01 -9.07 0.00
C ALA A 461 -23.60 -10.12 -0.97
N ASN A 462 -24.82 -10.58 -0.68
CA ASN A 462 -25.73 -11.46 -1.47
C ASN A 462 -25.68 -12.98 -1.30
N LEU A 463 -24.99 -13.53 -0.30
CA LEU A 463 -25.09 -14.95 0.01
C LEU A 463 -25.75 -15.18 1.37
N ASN A 464 -27.07 -15.25 1.40
CA ASN A 464 -27.83 -15.80 2.55
C ASN A 464 -27.56 -17.32 2.77
N ASN A 465 -26.50 -17.90 2.20
CA ASN A 465 -26.40 -19.34 2.00
C ASN A 465 -25.35 -20.05 2.86
N LEU A 466 -24.64 -19.36 3.77
CA LEU A 466 -23.70 -19.96 4.73
C LEU A 466 -22.67 -20.93 4.09
N THR A 467 -22.41 -20.79 2.78
CA THR A 467 -21.63 -21.75 1.99
C THR A 467 -20.18 -21.77 2.45
N GLU A 468 -19.63 -20.60 2.78
CA GLU A 468 -18.29 -20.50 3.36
C GLU A 468 -18.23 -21.21 4.72
N PHE A 469 -19.25 -21.03 5.56
CA PHE A 469 -19.29 -21.67 6.88
C PHE A 469 -19.35 -23.20 6.80
N VAL A 470 -20.00 -23.76 5.77
CA VAL A 470 -20.06 -25.22 5.57
C VAL A 470 -18.68 -25.86 5.38
N ARG A 471 -17.69 -25.10 4.87
CA ARG A 471 -16.32 -25.61 4.72
C ARG A 471 -15.71 -26.05 6.06
N LEU A 472 -16.14 -25.47 7.18
CA LEU A 472 -15.70 -25.89 8.51
C LEU A 472 -16.16 -27.30 8.87
N ALA A 473 -17.24 -27.82 8.25
CA ALA A 473 -17.71 -29.18 8.44
C ALA A 473 -16.77 -30.24 7.82
N GLU A 474 -15.95 -29.83 6.85
CA GLU A 474 -14.93 -30.69 6.23
C GLU A 474 -13.78 -30.98 7.20
N LEU A 475 -13.63 -30.20 8.27
CA LEU A 475 -12.65 -30.46 9.31
C LEU A 475 -13.08 -31.69 10.13
N PRO A 476 -12.23 -32.74 10.20
CA PRO A 476 -12.66 -34.04 10.69
C PRO A 476 -12.99 -34.02 12.18
N VAL A 477 -12.22 -33.26 12.98
CA VAL A 477 -12.25 -33.27 14.45
C VAL A 477 -12.52 -31.89 15.08
N LEU A 478 -13.03 -30.92 14.32
CA LEU A 478 -13.32 -29.58 14.87
C LEU A 478 -14.46 -29.63 15.90
N GLU A 479 -14.17 -29.21 17.12
CA GLU A 479 -15.12 -29.18 18.24
C GLU A 479 -15.29 -27.78 18.85
N GLU A 480 -14.30 -26.89 18.74
CA GLU A 480 -14.35 -25.51 19.25
C GLU A 480 -14.03 -24.49 18.15
N LEU A 481 -14.92 -23.50 17.97
CA LEU A 481 -14.75 -22.42 17.01
C LEU A 481 -14.87 -21.06 17.70
N VAL A 482 -13.92 -20.17 17.43
CA VAL A 482 -14.02 -18.75 17.79
C VAL A 482 -14.10 -17.94 16.50
N PHE A 483 -15.28 -17.39 16.21
CA PHE A 483 -15.65 -16.71 14.98
C PHE A 483 -16.17 -15.27 15.22
N VAL A 484 -16.22 -14.81 16.48
CA VAL A 484 -16.62 -13.44 16.87
C VAL A 484 -15.95 -12.34 16.05
N GLY A 485 -16.71 -11.31 15.68
CA GLY A 485 -16.20 -10.13 14.99
C GLY A 485 -15.93 -10.35 13.50
N ASN A 486 -16.57 -11.38 12.92
CA ASN A 486 -16.69 -11.54 11.47
C ASN A 486 -18.09 -11.06 11.04
N PRO A 487 -18.22 -10.43 9.85
CA PRO A 487 -19.52 -9.98 9.33
C PRO A 487 -20.58 -11.08 9.27
N LEU A 488 -20.23 -12.33 8.94
CA LEU A 488 -21.19 -13.45 9.01
C LEU A 488 -21.80 -13.58 10.40
N GLN A 489 -20.95 -13.59 11.43
CA GLN A 489 -21.38 -13.79 12.80
C GLN A 489 -22.22 -12.62 13.27
N GLU A 490 -21.81 -11.39 12.98
CA GLU A 490 -22.54 -10.18 13.34
C GLU A 490 -23.94 -10.14 12.70
N LYS A 491 -24.06 -10.51 11.42
CA LYS A 491 -25.34 -10.58 10.70
C LYS A 491 -26.34 -11.50 11.41
N PHE A 492 -25.92 -12.70 11.79
CA PHE A 492 -26.81 -13.68 12.45
C PHE A 492 -26.92 -13.46 13.98
N ALA A 493 -25.95 -12.81 14.61
CA ALA A 493 -26.01 -12.47 16.03
C ALA A 493 -26.97 -11.31 16.33
N ALA A 494 -27.20 -10.41 15.37
CA ALA A 494 -28.17 -9.33 15.46
C ALA A 494 -29.62 -9.83 15.70
N ASP A 495 -29.93 -11.06 15.27
CA ASP A 495 -31.24 -11.70 15.43
C ASP A 495 -31.35 -12.57 16.71
N GLN A 496 -30.38 -12.44 17.63
CA GLN A 496 -30.32 -12.95 19.02
C GLN A 496 -30.72 -14.42 19.34
N SER A 497 -30.86 -15.30 18.35
CA SER A 497 -30.82 -16.77 18.52
C SER A 497 -30.40 -17.53 17.26
N SER A 498 -30.22 -16.84 16.12
CA SER A 498 -30.00 -17.53 14.83
C SER A 498 -28.55 -17.98 14.61
N TRP A 499 -27.55 -17.28 15.15
CA TRP A 499 -26.15 -17.60 14.86
C TRP A 499 -25.73 -19.00 15.31
N ILE A 500 -25.99 -19.32 16.58
CA ILE A 500 -25.59 -20.59 17.18
C ILE A 500 -26.36 -21.75 16.54
N GLU A 501 -27.66 -21.59 16.35
CA GLU A 501 -28.50 -22.59 15.70
C GLU A 501 -28.03 -22.84 14.25
N GLU A 502 -27.76 -21.79 13.48
CA GLU A 502 -27.37 -21.93 12.08
C GLU A 502 -25.94 -22.44 11.90
N ALA A 503 -25.02 -22.06 12.80
CA ALA A 503 -23.67 -22.57 12.82
C ALA A 503 -23.66 -24.07 13.17
N THR A 504 -24.37 -24.48 14.22
CA THR A 504 -24.38 -25.88 14.70
C THR A 504 -25.15 -26.81 13.78
N LYS A 505 -26.18 -26.31 13.10
CA LYS A 505 -26.85 -27.05 12.01
C LYS A 505 -25.90 -27.42 10.88
N ARG A 506 -24.94 -26.55 10.55
CA ARG A 506 -24.00 -26.74 9.42
C ARG A 506 -22.72 -27.44 9.83
N VAL A 507 -22.29 -27.24 11.07
CA VAL A 507 -21.10 -27.88 11.66
C VAL A 507 -21.53 -28.63 12.93
N PRO A 508 -22.22 -29.78 12.80
CA PRO A 508 -22.86 -30.48 13.92
C PRO A 508 -21.89 -31.08 14.94
N LYS A 509 -20.58 -31.07 14.64
CA LYS A 509 -19.53 -31.56 15.54
C LYS A 509 -19.10 -30.50 16.58
N LEU A 510 -19.49 -29.24 16.39
CA LEU A 510 -19.15 -28.16 17.33
C LEU A 510 -19.78 -28.42 18.70
N LYS A 511 -18.93 -28.45 19.72
CA LYS A 511 -19.29 -28.49 21.14
C LYS A 511 -19.20 -27.10 21.78
N LYS A 512 -18.42 -26.19 21.19
CA LYS A 512 -18.24 -24.83 21.69
C LYS A 512 -18.11 -23.84 20.54
N LEU A 513 -18.87 -22.75 20.59
CA LEU A 513 -18.87 -21.68 19.59
C LEU A 513 -18.81 -20.35 20.31
N ASP A 514 -17.83 -19.51 19.98
CA ASP A 514 -17.71 -18.14 20.50
C ASP A 514 -17.69 -18.02 22.03
N GLY A 515 -17.23 -19.07 22.71
CA GLY A 515 -17.21 -19.14 24.18
C GLY A 515 -18.42 -19.84 24.78
N GLU A 516 -19.48 -20.08 24.02
CA GLU A 516 -20.73 -20.73 24.44
C GLU A 516 -20.69 -22.26 24.24
N PHE A 517 -21.26 -23.00 25.18
CA PHE A 517 -21.25 -24.47 25.18
C PHE A 517 -22.52 -25.06 24.56
N GLY A 518 -22.33 -26.02 23.66
CA GLY A 518 -23.39 -26.87 23.12
C GLY A 518 -23.31 -28.26 23.70
N ALA A 519 -24.26 -28.63 24.57
CA ALA A 519 -24.48 -30.02 24.93
C ALA A 519 -25.94 -30.28 25.28
N ARG A 520 -26.63 -31.05 24.42
CA ARG A 520 -27.91 -31.72 24.71
C ARG A 520 -29.01 -30.82 25.32
N GLY A 521 -29.48 -29.85 24.55
CA GLY A 521 -30.86 -29.36 24.71
C GLY A 521 -31.07 -28.01 25.40
N ASN A 522 -30.06 -27.16 25.56
CA ASN A 522 -30.28 -25.71 25.58
C ASN A 522 -28.95 -24.97 25.40
N TRP A 523 -28.83 -24.17 24.34
CA TRP A 523 -27.84 -23.09 24.26
C TRP A 523 -28.32 -21.97 25.19
N GLY A 524 -28.16 -22.20 26.50
CA GLY A 524 -28.69 -21.33 27.53
C GLY A 524 -27.75 -20.17 27.81
N THR A 525 -28.25 -18.95 27.65
CA THR A 525 -27.66 -17.73 28.20
C THR A 525 -27.46 -17.91 29.70
N LEU A 526 -26.22 -17.85 30.18
CA LEU A 526 -25.95 -17.68 31.61
C LEU A 526 -26.38 -16.25 31.99
N VAL A 527 -27.62 -16.11 32.45
CA VAL A 527 -28.04 -14.96 33.23
C VAL A 527 -27.20 -14.95 34.49
N VAL A 528 -26.36 -13.92 34.64
CA VAL A 528 -25.68 -13.61 35.90
C VAL A 528 -26.76 -13.38 36.95
N LYS A 529 -26.97 -14.35 37.83
CA LYS A 529 -27.70 -14.11 39.08
C LYS A 529 -26.80 -13.26 39.95
N GLY A 530 -27.21 -12.01 40.16
CA GLY A 530 -26.68 -11.19 41.24
C GLY A 530 -26.99 -11.87 42.57
N GLU A 531 -25.95 -12.10 43.37
CA GLU A 531 -26.11 -12.29 44.79
C GLU A 531 -26.29 -10.90 45.41
N GLU A 532 -27.51 -10.60 45.85
CA GLU A 532 -27.78 -9.56 46.83
C GLU A 532 -27.44 -10.12 48.22
N GLU A 533 -26.47 -9.51 48.90
CA GLU A 533 -26.40 -9.54 50.36
C GLU A 533 -27.22 -8.35 50.92
N GLU A 534 -28.08 -8.69 51.89
CA GLU A 534 -28.97 -7.79 52.63
C GLU A 534 -28.22 -6.69 53.40
N GLY A 535 -28.86 -5.51 53.53
CA GLY A 535 -28.40 -4.51 54.48
C GLY A 535 -29.16 -3.18 54.52
N ALA A 536 -30.27 -3.18 55.27
CA ALA A 536 -30.80 -2.09 56.10
C ALA A 536 -31.51 -0.85 55.47
N GLU A 537 -32.83 -0.84 55.72
CA GLU A 537 -33.63 0.21 56.39
C GLU A 537 -33.69 1.65 55.85
N GLY A 538 -34.94 2.09 55.59
CA GLY A 538 -35.45 3.34 56.19
C GLY A 538 -36.12 4.36 55.25
N ALA A 539 -37.45 4.46 55.36
CA ALA A 539 -38.34 5.64 55.29
C ALA A 539 -38.16 6.68 54.15
N GLU A 540 -39.13 6.87 53.25
CA GLU A 540 -40.39 7.65 53.37
C GLU A 540 -40.25 9.08 52.75
N GLU A 541 -41.36 9.57 52.17
CA GLU A 541 -41.60 10.91 51.58
C GLU A 541 -41.05 11.18 50.16
N ALA A 542 -41.85 11.33 49.10
CA ALA A 542 -42.96 12.23 48.76
C ALA A 542 -42.52 13.55 48.06
N GLU A 543 -43.27 13.87 47.01
CA GLU A 543 -43.42 15.16 46.30
C GLU A 543 -42.35 15.62 45.28
N GLY A 544 -42.83 15.79 44.04
CA GLY A 544 -43.07 17.16 43.55
C GLY A 544 -42.07 17.78 42.58
N ALA A 545 -42.52 17.88 41.33
CA ALA A 545 -42.50 19.09 40.50
C ALA A 545 -41.21 19.61 39.81
N GLU A 546 -41.39 19.87 38.51
CA GLU A 546 -40.93 21.04 37.74
C GLU A 546 -39.45 21.21 37.31
N GLY A 547 -39.27 21.27 35.98
CA GLY A 547 -38.91 22.55 35.32
C GLY A 547 -37.47 22.77 34.85
N GLY A 548 -37.29 22.87 33.51
CA GLY A 548 -36.26 23.65 32.79
C GLY A 548 -34.78 23.27 33.00
N ASN A 549 -33.94 23.15 31.98
CA ASN A 549 -33.79 23.94 30.75
C ASN A 549 -32.95 23.13 29.75
#